data_AF-A0A519YJ96-F1
#
_entry.id   AF-A0A519YJ96-F1
#
_cell.length_a   1.000
_cell.length_b   1.000
_cell.length_c   1.000
_cell.angle_alpha   90.00
_cell.angle_beta   90.00
_cell.angle_gamma   90.00
#
_symmetry.space_group_name_H-M   'P 1'
#
loop_
_entity.id
_entity.type
_entity.pdbx_description
1 polymer ?
#
loop_
_entity_poly.entity_id
_entity_poly.type
_entity_poly.pdbx_seq_one_letter_code
_entity_poly.pdbx_strand_id
1 'polypeptide(L)'
;MTEDPVPPLDARHTDLGVRRLAAIAVATSLIVWWPAFTLGVYHAIFFEQIFGLWAVATTAFVVGVLMLGRRAQPAVYSLLLPSVWILLTWLTPADTTSLDYDLGYDVLFWLGVAVTVAGIPTMVTIVLVMLVPGVESVRGRDTAVAVAAIVLVLVLSFTLGTQHRRLLTCEDFKISGNDVPAGCVARHNLTP
;
A
#
# COMPACT_ATOMS: atom_id res chain seq x y z
N MET A 1 46.40 16.20 -16.29
CA MET A 1 44.96 16.04 -15.99
C MET A 1 44.34 15.42 -17.22
N THR A 2 43.99 14.13 -17.15
CA THR A 2 43.22 13.47 -18.19
C THR A 2 41.76 13.85 -17.97
N GLU A 3 41.19 14.66 -18.87
CA GLU A 3 39.75 14.89 -18.90
C GLU A 3 39.06 13.55 -19.16
N ASP A 4 38.29 13.07 -18.18
CA ASP A 4 37.42 11.92 -18.40
C ASP A 4 36.38 12.29 -19.47
N PRO A 5 36.18 11.43 -20.49
CA PRO A 5 35.25 11.71 -21.56
C PRO A 5 33.83 11.84 -21.00
N VAL A 6 33.22 13.01 -21.21
CA VAL A 6 31.84 13.29 -20.80
C VAL A 6 30.92 12.27 -21.49
N PRO A 7 30.12 11.49 -20.73
CA PRO A 7 29.29 10.44 -21.32
C PRO A 7 28.23 11.04 -22.27
N PRO A 8 27.91 10.31 -23.36
CA PRO A 8 26.90 10.73 -24.32
C PRO A 8 25.54 10.94 -23.64
N LEU A 9 24.75 11.90 -24.17
CA LEU A 9 23.48 12.33 -23.58
C LEU A 9 22.49 11.18 -23.33
N ASP A 10 22.47 10.17 -24.21
CA ASP A 10 21.58 9.01 -24.09
C ASP A 10 21.95 8.11 -22.91
N ALA A 11 23.26 7.97 -22.63
CA ALA A 11 23.73 7.21 -21.47
C ALA A 11 23.33 7.89 -20.16
N ARG A 12 23.37 9.24 -20.10
CA ARG A 12 22.92 10.02 -18.93
C ARG A 12 21.40 9.92 -18.70
N HIS A 13 20.59 9.97 -19.75
CA HIS A 13 19.13 9.81 -19.62
C HIS A 13 18.74 8.42 -19.13
N THR A 14 19.45 7.39 -19.61
CA THR A 14 19.22 6.00 -19.18
C THR A 14 19.57 5.83 -17.69
N ASP A 15 20.71 6.35 -17.23
CA ASP A 15 21.12 6.29 -15.82
C ASP A 15 20.13 7.02 -14.89
N LEU A 16 19.68 8.22 -15.27
CA LEU A 16 18.66 8.96 -14.51
C LEU A 16 17.33 8.19 -14.42
N GLY A 17 16.88 7.58 -15.51
CA GLY A 17 15.67 6.75 -15.53
C GLY A 17 15.77 5.53 -14.61
N VAL A 18 16.90 4.82 -14.64
CA VAL A 18 17.14 3.65 -13.79
C VAL A 18 17.25 4.04 -12.32
N ARG A 19 17.98 5.10 -11.97
CA ARG A 19 18.07 5.60 -10.58
C ARG A 19 16.71 6.00 -10.03
N ARG A 20 15.89 6.64 -10.88
CA ARG A 20 14.52 6.99 -10.52
C ARG A 20 13.71 5.73 -10.24
N LEU A 21 13.71 4.77 -11.17
CA LEU A 21 13.01 3.48 -11.02
C LEU A 21 13.44 2.74 -9.74
N ALA A 22 14.74 2.72 -9.45
CA ALA A 22 15.26 2.14 -8.22
C ALA A 22 14.74 2.87 -6.97
N ALA A 23 14.75 4.20 -6.96
CA ALA A 23 14.22 4.98 -5.84
C ALA A 23 12.73 4.72 -5.60
N ILE A 24 11.94 4.61 -6.68
CA ILE A 24 10.53 4.25 -6.61
C ILE A 24 10.36 2.84 -6.04
N ALA A 25 11.08 1.86 -6.57
CA ALA A 25 10.97 0.48 -6.12
C ALA A 25 11.34 0.34 -4.64
N VAL A 26 12.37 1.05 -4.18
CA VAL A 26 12.76 1.11 -2.76
C VAL A 26 11.66 1.76 -1.92
N ALA A 27 11.15 2.93 -2.32
CA ALA A 27 10.09 3.63 -1.61
C ALA A 27 8.80 2.79 -1.53
N THR A 28 8.39 2.16 -2.64
CA THR A 28 7.23 1.26 -2.66
C THR A 28 7.46 0.07 -1.74
N SER A 29 8.63 -0.56 -1.80
CA SER A 29 8.97 -1.69 -0.91
C SER A 29 8.89 -1.29 0.57
N LEU A 30 9.38 -0.11 0.93
CA LEU A 30 9.28 0.45 2.30
C LEU A 30 7.86 0.75 2.77
N ILE A 31 6.91 0.95 1.84
CA ILE A 31 5.51 1.15 2.18
C ILE A 31 4.79 -0.19 2.33
N VAL A 32 5.05 -1.14 1.42
CA VAL A 32 4.23 -2.37 1.32
C VAL A 32 4.71 -3.53 2.20
N TRP A 33 5.96 -3.51 2.67
CA TRP A 33 6.50 -4.61 3.49
C TRP A 33 5.73 -4.79 4.80
N TRP A 34 5.35 -3.70 5.47
CA TRP A 34 4.69 -3.74 6.78
C TRP A 34 3.28 -4.38 6.69
N PRO A 35 2.37 -3.91 5.82
CA PRO A 35 1.08 -4.58 5.61
C PRO A 35 1.21 -6.07 5.25
N ALA A 36 2.22 -6.43 4.44
CA ALA A 36 2.44 -7.83 4.07
C ALA A 36 2.89 -8.67 5.27
N PHE A 37 3.79 -8.13 6.08
CA PHE A 37 4.24 -8.77 7.32
C PHE A 37 3.10 -8.94 8.31
N THR A 38 2.33 -7.89 8.60
CA THR A 38 1.20 -7.96 9.56
C THR A 38 0.11 -8.90 9.08
N LEU A 39 -0.16 -8.96 7.77
CA LEU A 39 -1.07 -9.95 7.19
C LEU A 39 -0.58 -11.39 7.41
N GLY A 40 0.74 -11.62 7.34
CA GLY A 40 1.35 -12.91 7.63
C GLY A 40 1.27 -13.33 9.11
N VAL A 41 1.31 -12.36 10.03
CA VAL A 41 1.24 -12.61 11.49
C VAL A 41 -0.19 -12.75 11.99
N TYR A 42 -1.07 -11.80 11.62
CA TYR A 42 -2.39 -11.62 12.22
C TYR A 42 -3.54 -12.03 11.31
N HIS A 43 -3.27 -12.30 10.02
CA HIS A 43 -4.29 -12.55 9.00
C HIS A 43 -5.33 -11.41 8.88
N ALA A 44 -4.92 -10.20 9.26
CA ALA A 44 -5.75 -9.01 9.26
C ALA A 44 -4.96 -7.80 8.79
N ILE A 45 -5.66 -6.84 8.18
CA ILE A 45 -5.13 -5.52 7.83
C ILE A 45 -5.50 -4.57 8.96
N PHE A 46 -4.54 -3.84 9.53
CA PHE A 46 -4.83 -2.93 10.63
C PHE A 46 -5.44 -1.63 10.13
N PHE A 47 -6.18 -0.96 11.03
CA PHE A 47 -6.85 0.30 10.75
C PHE A 47 -5.89 1.38 10.25
N GLU A 48 -4.63 1.38 10.70
CA GLU A 48 -3.60 2.34 10.28
C GLU A 48 -3.33 2.26 8.78
N GLN A 49 -3.31 1.07 8.18
CA GLN A 49 -3.12 0.93 6.73
C GLN A 49 -4.34 1.43 5.96
N ILE A 50 -5.54 1.18 6.49
CA ILE A 50 -6.80 1.64 5.89
C ILE A 50 -6.87 3.17 5.93
N PHE A 51 -6.60 3.80 7.07
CA PHE A 51 -6.58 5.26 7.19
C PHE A 51 -5.40 5.90 6.45
N GLY A 52 -4.25 5.23 6.38
CA GLY A 52 -3.13 5.66 5.55
C GLY A 52 -3.51 5.73 4.07
N LEU A 53 -4.17 4.69 3.55
CA LEU A 53 -4.68 4.68 2.18
C LEU A 53 -5.71 5.80 1.94
N TRP A 54 -6.64 5.99 2.88
CA TRP A 54 -7.61 7.08 2.83
C TRP A 54 -6.93 8.46 2.80
N ALA A 55 -5.92 8.69 3.65
CA ALA A 55 -5.19 9.96 3.70
C ALA A 55 -4.46 10.24 2.38
N VAL A 56 -3.81 9.22 1.80
CA VAL A 56 -3.14 9.32 0.49
C VAL A 56 -4.16 9.62 -0.62
N ALA A 57 -5.27 8.88 -0.67
CA ALA A 57 -6.31 9.08 -1.67
C ALA A 57 -6.93 10.48 -1.58
N THR A 58 -7.22 10.96 -0.36
CA THR A 58 -7.76 12.30 -0.12
C THR A 58 -6.77 13.38 -0.56
N THR A 59 -5.48 13.22 -0.24
CA THR A 59 -4.43 14.15 -0.67
C THR A 59 -4.32 14.18 -2.19
N ALA A 60 -4.27 13.02 -2.84
CA ALA A 60 -4.23 12.91 -4.29
C ALA A 60 -5.46 13.52 -4.95
N PHE A 61 -6.65 13.37 -4.35
CA PHE A 61 -7.88 14.00 -4.84
C PHE A 61 -7.80 15.53 -4.76
N VAL A 62 -7.40 16.07 -3.60
CA VAL A 62 -7.27 17.51 -3.38
C VAL A 62 -6.25 18.09 -4.36
N VAL A 63 -5.08 17.48 -4.48
CA VAL A 63 -4.05 17.91 -5.45
C VAL A 63 -4.58 17.80 -6.87
N GLY A 64 -5.19 16.67 -7.23
CA GLY A 64 -5.73 16.42 -8.56
C GLY A 64 -6.78 17.45 -8.99
N VAL A 65 -7.73 17.76 -8.11
CA VAL A 65 -8.80 18.73 -8.39
C VAL A 65 -8.28 20.16 -8.37
N LEU A 66 -7.47 20.55 -7.37
CA LEU A 66 -6.97 21.92 -7.25
C LEU A 66 -5.94 22.27 -8.33
N MET A 67 -5.07 21.33 -8.70
CA MET A 67 -4.03 21.57 -9.71
C MET A 67 -4.50 21.33 -11.15
N LEU A 68 -5.33 20.31 -11.42
CA LEU A 68 -5.81 20.04 -12.80
C LEU A 68 -7.12 20.77 -13.11
N GLY A 69 -7.87 21.26 -12.12
CA GLY A 69 -9.11 22.01 -12.31
C GLY A 69 -10.12 21.27 -13.19
N ARG A 70 -10.64 21.93 -14.23
CA ARG A 70 -11.61 21.37 -15.20
C ARG A 70 -11.04 20.25 -16.09
N ARG A 71 -9.74 19.98 -16.04
CA ARG A 71 -9.07 18.90 -16.78
C ARG A 71 -8.94 17.61 -15.97
N ALA A 72 -9.40 17.59 -14.72
CA ALA A 72 -9.45 16.38 -13.92
C ALA A 72 -10.29 15.32 -14.65
N GLN A 73 -9.67 14.20 -14.99
CA GLN A 73 -10.36 13.07 -15.59
C GLN A 73 -11.41 12.53 -14.60
N PRO A 74 -12.54 11.97 -15.07
CA PRO A 74 -13.55 11.40 -14.18
C PRO A 74 -13.00 10.34 -13.23
N ALA A 75 -11.90 9.67 -13.61
CA ALA A 75 -11.16 8.76 -12.76
C ALA A 75 -10.66 9.39 -11.44
N VAL A 76 -10.42 10.70 -11.38
CA VAL A 76 -10.00 11.40 -10.15
C VAL A 76 -11.07 11.30 -9.06
N TYR A 77 -12.36 11.28 -9.43
CA TYR A 77 -13.45 11.11 -8.45
C TYR A 77 -13.45 9.73 -7.79
N SER A 78 -12.81 8.72 -8.40
CA SER A 78 -12.62 7.43 -7.72
C SER A 78 -11.83 7.58 -6.42
N LEU A 79 -11.00 8.61 -6.26
CA LEU A 79 -10.25 8.86 -5.02
C LEU A 79 -11.12 9.28 -3.83
N LEU A 80 -12.38 9.69 -4.05
CA LEU A 80 -13.32 9.99 -2.97
C LEU A 80 -13.92 8.75 -2.32
N LEU A 81 -13.80 7.61 -2.99
CA LEU A 81 -14.37 6.34 -2.61
C LEU A 81 -14.07 5.89 -1.16
N PRO A 82 -12.84 5.94 -0.63
CA PRO A 82 -12.57 5.63 0.78
C PRO A 82 -13.21 6.65 1.72
N SER A 83 -13.31 7.93 1.33
CA SER A 83 -14.00 8.95 2.12
C SER A 83 -15.51 8.72 2.16
N VAL A 84 -16.11 8.35 1.02
CA VAL A 84 -17.52 7.97 0.93
C VAL A 84 -17.76 6.72 1.76
N TRP A 85 -16.90 5.72 1.67
CA TRP A 85 -16.98 4.50 2.47
C TRP A 85 -16.94 4.80 3.98
N ILE A 86 -15.96 5.58 4.44
CA ILE A 86 -15.86 5.97 5.85
C ILE A 86 -17.14 6.71 6.30
N LEU A 87 -17.64 7.64 5.48
CA LEU A 87 -18.87 8.37 5.78
C LEU A 87 -20.08 7.43 5.88
N LEU A 88 -20.20 6.47 4.96
CA LEU A 88 -21.27 5.46 5.00
C LEU A 88 -21.17 4.62 6.27
N THR A 89 -19.98 4.11 6.61
CA THR A 89 -19.79 3.32 7.84
C THR A 89 -20.06 4.13 9.11
N TRP A 90 -19.81 5.43 9.08
CA TRP A 90 -20.11 6.33 10.20
C TRP A 90 -21.62 6.60 10.35
N LEU A 91 -22.34 6.67 9.22
CA LEU A 91 -23.79 6.88 9.19
C LEU A 91 -24.60 5.61 9.52
N THR A 92 -24.00 4.42 9.45
CA THR A 92 -24.64 3.14 9.79
C THR A 92 -24.22 2.68 11.20
N PRO A 93 -25.07 2.83 12.24
CA PRO A 93 -24.75 2.38 13.59
C PRO A 93 -24.54 0.86 13.61
N ALA A 94 -23.49 0.38 14.27
CA ALA A 94 -23.17 -1.04 14.38
C ALA A 94 -24.13 -1.84 15.30
N ASP A 95 -25.06 -1.17 15.98
CA ASP A 95 -25.83 -1.73 17.11
C ASP A 95 -27.24 -2.23 16.75
N THR A 96 -27.62 -2.35 15.48
CA THR A 96 -29.00 -2.78 15.16
C THR A 96 -29.10 -4.31 15.11
N THR A 97 -29.28 -4.92 16.28
CA THR A 97 -29.71 -6.32 16.49
C THR A 97 -31.17 -6.60 16.05
N SER A 98 -31.73 -5.81 15.13
CA SER A 98 -33.10 -5.97 14.63
C SER A 98 -33.08 -6.60 13.23
N LEU A 99 -33.48 -7.87 13.21
CA LEU A 99 -33.60 -8.84 12.11
C LEU A 99 -34.39 -8.42 10.84
N ASP A 100 -34.55 -7.14 10.52
CA ASP A 100 -35.44 -6.67 9.43
C ASP A 100 -34.77 -5.73 8.40
N TYR A 101 -33.46 -5.47 8.52
CA TYR A 101 -32.69 -4.57 7.63
C TYR A 101 -31.57 -5.27 6.81
N ASP A 102 -31.72 -6.59 6.58
CA ASP A 102 -30.68 -7.46 6.02
C ASP A 102 -30.26 -7.08 4.57
N LEU A 103 -31.20 -6.61 3.75
CA LEU A 103 -30.93 -6.23 2.35
C LEU A 103 -30.09 -4.95 2.21
N GLY A 104 -30.18 -4.01 3.15
CA GLY A 104 -29.43 -2.75 3.08
C GLY A 104 -27.97 -2.93 3.48
N TYR A 105 -27.73 -3.71 4.54
CA TYR A 105 -26.39 -4.02 5.04
C TYR A 105 -25.60 -4.88 4.06
N ASP A 106 -26.22 -5.93 3.51
CA ASP A 106 -25.54 -6.86 2.60
C ASP A 106 -25.22 -6.17 1.25
N VAL A 107 -26.11 -5.32 0.75
CA VAL A 107 -25.84 -4.50 -0.45
C VAL A 107 -24.74 -3.47 -0.18
N LEU A 108 -24.74 -2.78 0.97
CA LEU A 108 -23.64 -1.87 1.32
C LEU A 108 -22.31 -2.61 1.46
N PHE A 109 -22.33 -3.80 2.07
CA PHE A 109 -21.16 -4.65 2.22
C PHE A 109 -20.59 -5.06 0.87
N TRP A 110 -21.41 -5.63 -0.02
CA TRP A 110 -20.98 -6.05 -1.36
C TRP A 110 -20.61 -4.88 -2.26
N LEU A 111 -21.31 -3.76 -2.15
CA LEU A 111 -20.93 -2.52 -2.80
C LEU A 111 -19.53 -2.11 -2.32
N GLY A 112 -19.29 -2.10 -1.01
CA GLY A 112 -18.00 -1.82 -0.38
C GLY A 112 -16.87 -2.74 -0.85
N VAL A 113 -17.15 -4.04 -0.95
CA VAL A 113 -16.21 -5.04 -1.49
C VAL A 113 -15.90 -4.73 -2.95
N ALA A 114 -16.91 -4.53 -3.81
CA ALA A 114 -16.70 -4.24 -5.24
C ALA A 114 -15.93 -2.92 -5.44
N VAL A 115 -16.31 -1.91 -4.67
CA VAL A 115 -15.70 -0.59 -4.58
C VAL A 115 -14.24 -0.69 -4.15
N THR A 116 -13.91 -1.54 -3.18
CA THR A 116 -12.54 -1.75 -2.69
C THR A 116 -11.71 -2.53 -3.70
N VAL A 117 -12.26 -3.61 -4.27
CA VAL A 117 -11.57 -4.45 -5.26
C VAL A 117 -11.28 -3.69 -6.56
N ALA A 118 -12.20 -2.84 -7.01
CA ALA A 118 -12.00 -2.01 -8.21
C ALA A 118 -11.24 -0.69 -7.91
N GLY A 119 -11.44 -0.14 -6.70
CA GLY A 119 -10.84 1.10 -6.24
C GLY A 119 -9.35 0.94 -5.95
N ILE A 120 -8.93 -0.13 -5.29
CA ILE A 120 -7.52 -0.36 -4.93
C ILE A 120 -6.60 -0.30 -6.16
N PRO A 121 -6.84 -1.05 -7.26
CA PRO A 121 -5.98 -0.99 -8.44
C PRO A 121 -5.93 0.41 -9.05
N THR A 122 -7.08 1.07 -9.13
CA THR A 122 -7.22 2.40 -9.72
C THR A 122 -6.49 3.46 -8.89
N MET A 123 -6.64 3.41 -7.56
CA MET A 123 -5.96 4.30 -6.62
C MET A 123 -4.47 4.08 -6.60
N VAL A 124 -4.04 2.83 -6.52
CA VAL A 124 -2.61 2.48 -6.58
C VAL A 124 -2.02 3.00 -7.89
N THR A 125 -2.73 2.84 -9.01
CA THR A 125 -2.28 3.35 -10.31
C THR A 125 -2.19 4.87 -10.32
N ILE A 126 -3.22 5.59 -9.87
CA ILE A 126 -3.22 7.07 -9.86
C ILE A 126 -2.14 7.61 -8.90
N VAL A 127 -2.01 7.03 -7.71
CA VAL A 127 -1.00 7.41 -6.73
C VAL A 127 0.40 7.14 -7.27
N LEU A 128 0.63 5.98 -7.90
CA LEU A 128 1.90 5.67 -8.55
C LEU A 128 2.18 6.68 -9.68
N VAL A 129 1.23 6.97 -10.57
CA VAL A 129 1.42 7.93 -11.66
C VAL A 129 1.67 9.36 -11.14
N MET A 130 1.00 9.76 -10.06
CA MET A 130 1.19 11.09 -9.45
C MET A 130 2.51 11.22 -8.70
N LEU A 131 2.89 10.22 -7.90
CA LEU A 131 4.14 10.22 -7.15
C LEU A 131 5.34 9.96 -8.05
N VAL A 132 5.11 9.32 -9.19
CA VAL A 132 6.15 8.87 -10.09
C VAL A 132 5.96 9.44 -11.49
N PRO A 133 6.48 10.63 -11.75
CA PRO A 133 6.58 11.11 -13.13
C PRO A 133 7.48 10.16 -13.95
N GLY A 134 7.16 9.88 -15.21
CA GLY A 134 8.05 9.15 -16.12
C GLY A 134 8.07 7.62 -16.03
N VAL A 135 7.08 6.97 -15.38
CA VAL A 135 6.92 5.49 -15.47
C VAL A 135 6.69 5.03 -16.91
N GLU A 136 6.17 5.91 -17.76
CA GLU A 136 5.81 5.63 -19.15
C GLU A 136 7.02 5.57 -20.10
N SER A 137 8.17 6.14 -19.72
CA SER A 137 9.34 6.25 -20.60
C SER A 137 10.45 5.22 -20.34
N VAL A 138 10.22 4.25 -19.44
CA VAL A 138 11.24 3.27 -19.05
C VAL A 138 11.05 1.94 -19.80
N ARG A 139 12.16 1.35 -20.25
CA ARG A 139 12.24 0.10 -21.02
C ARG A 139 11.55 -1.03 -20.23
N GLY A 140 10.65 -1.79 -20.88
CA GLY A 140 9.80 -2.78 -20.20
C GLY A 140 10.53 -3.84 -19.37
N ARG A 141 11.78 -4.16 -19.71
CA ARG A 141 12.62 -5.08 -18.92
C ARG A 141 13.01 -4.50 -17.56
N ASP A 142 13.39 -3.23 -17.48
CA ASP A 142 13.83 -2.62 -16.23
C ASP A 142 12.64 -2.44 -15.27
N THR A 143 11.49 -2.04 -15.81
CA THR A 143 10.22 -1.99 -15.07
C THR A 143 9.83 -3.39 -14.55
N ALA A 144 9.96 -4.44 -15.37
CA ALA A 144 9.68 -5.80 -14.94
C ALA A 144 10.60 -6.26 -13.80
N VAL A 145 11.90 -5.89 -13.85
CA VAL A 145 12.86 -6.18 -12.77
C VAL A 145 12.47 -5.45 -11.48
N ALA A 146 12.10 -4.16 -11.57
CA ALA A 146 11.67 -3.38 -10.41
C ALA A 146 10.40 -3.95 -9.78
N VAL A 147 9.39 -4.29 -10.60
CA VAL A 147 8.15 -4.93 -10.13
C VAL A 147 8.46 -6.29 -9.49
N ALA A 148 9.30 -7.11 -10.12
CA ALA A 148 9.71 -8.39 -9.56
C ALA A 148 10.41 -8.23 -8.20
N ALA A 149 11.24 -7.20 -8.02
CA ALA A 149 11.89 -6.89 -6.75
C ALA A 149 10.87 -6.51 -5.66
N ILE A 150 9.88 -5.66 -5.99
CA ILE A 150 8.81 -5.29 -5.04
C ILE A 150 7.99 -6.52 -4.65
N VAL A 151 7.60 -7.35 -5.62
CA VAL A 151 6.86 -8.60 -5.38
C VAL A 151 7.68 -9.57 -4.52
N LEU A 152 8.98 -9.66 -4.76
CA LEU A 152 9.87 -10.48 -3.93
C LEU A 152 9.88 -9.99 -2.48
N VAL A 153 10.01 -8.68 -2.24
CA VAL A 153 9.94 -8.11 -0.89
C VAL A 153 8.60 -8.43 -0.23
N LEU A 154 7.48 -8.24 -0.93
CA LEU A 154 6.14 -8.58 -0.45
C LEU A 154 6.04 -10.04 0.01
N VAL A 155 6.47 -10.99 -0.84
CA VAL A 155 6.43 -12.43 -0.53
C VAL A 155 7.32 -12.76 0.66
N LEU A 156 8.53 -12.19 0.71
CA LEU A 156 9.45 -12.39 1.82
C LEU A 156 8.88 -11.82 3.12
N SER A 157 8.35 -10.61 3.12
CA SER A 157 7.72 -9.99 4.29
C SER A 157 6.53 -10.79 4.82
N PHE A 158 5.66 -11.26 3.92
CA PHE A 158 4.56 -12.15 4.29
C PHE A 158 5.08 -13.46 4.91
N THR A 159 6.08 -14.08 4.28
CA THR A 159 6.69 -15.32 4.79
C THR A 159 7.31 -15.11 6.17
N LEU A 160 8.03 -14.01 6.38
CA LEU A 160 8.59 -13.63 7.69
C LEU A 160 7.49 -13.48 8.73
N GLY A 161 6.34 -12.91 8.36
CA GLY A 161 5.17 -12.83 9.23
C GLY A 161 4.64 -14.21 9.64
N THR A 162 4.48 -15.13 8.69
CA THR A 162 4.04 -16.51 9.01
C THR A 162 5.05 -17.28 9.88
N GLN A 163 6.33 -16.91 9.80
CA GLN A 163 7.42 -17.51 10.56
C GLN A 163 7.78 -16.71 11.83
N HIS A 164 6.93 -15.77 12.27
CA HIS A 164 7.21 -14.88 13.40
C HIS A 164 7.69 -15.61 14.66
N ARG A 165 7.18 -16.82 14.94
CA ARG A 165 7.54 -17.62 16.13
C ARG A 165 9.04 -17.96 16.23
N ARG A 166 9.76 -17.98 15.10
CA ARG A 166 11.20 -18.28 15.05
C ARG A 166 12.08 -17.05 15.08
N LEU A 167 11.53 -15.88 14.75
CA LEU A 167 12.28 -14.65 14.49
C LEU A 167 12.05 -13.58 15.56
N LEU A 168 10.84 -13.55 16.14
CA LEU A 168 10.39 -12.52 17.06
C LEU A 168 9.81 -13.14 18.32
N THR A 169 10.05 -12.47 19.44
CA THR A 169 9.51 -12.82 20.74
C THR A 169 8.30 -11.97 21.08
N CYS A 170 7.55 -12.38 22.10
CA CYS A 170 6.32 -11.67 22.48
C CYS A 170 6.62 -10.29 23.05
N GLU A 171 7.82 -10.12 23.58
CA GLU A 171 8.30 -8.85 24.08
C GLU A 171 8.57 -7.87 22.94
N ASP A 172 9.03 -8.34 21.78
CA ASP A 172 9.28 -7.49 20.61
C ASP A 172 7.96 -6.92 20.06
N PHE A 173 6.89 -7.74 20.00
CA PHE A 173 5.55 -7.27 19.65
C PHE A 173 5.01 -6.25 20.67
N LYS A 174 5.16 -6.53 21.97
CA LYS A 174 4.70 -5.64 23.03
C LYS A 174 5.44 -4.29 23.05
N ILE A 175 6.76 -4.30 22.83
CA ILE A 175 7.58 -3.07 22.74
C ILE A 175 7.15 -2.23 21.54
N SER A 176 6.83 -2.86 20.41
CA SER A 176 6.32 -2.17 19.23
C SER A 176 4.89 -1.64 19.39
N GLY A 177 4.21 -1.91 20.51
CA GLY A 177 2.83 -1.52 20.76
C GLY A 177 1.79 -2.35 20.01
N ASN A 178 2.21 -3.46 19.40
CA ASN A 178 1.31 -4.38 18.70
C ASN A 178 0.72 -5.41 19.67
N ASP A 179 -0.42 -5.97 19.29
CA ASP A 179 -1.03 -7.08 20.04
C ASP A 179 -0.18 -8.35 19.94
N VAL A 180 -0.17 -9.17 20.98
CA VAL A 180 0.68 -10.38 21.04
C VAL A 180 0.02 -11.50 20.23
N PRO A 181 0.64 -11.99 19.14
CA PRO A 181 0.04 -13.01 18.30
C PRO A 181 -0.02 -14.38 18.98
N ALA A 182 -1.00 -15.20 18.58
CA ALA A 182 -1.23 -16.52 19.14
C ALA A 182 -0.06 -17.49 18.87
N GLY A 183 0.43 -18.14 19.94
CA GLY A 183 1.55 -19.10 19.87
C GLY A 183 2.93 -18.45 19.76
N CYS A 184 3.03 -17.19 20.15
CA CYS A 184 4.29 -16.50 20.31
C CYS A 184 5.15 -17.09 21.45
N VAL A 185 6.47 -17.11 21.28
CA VAL A 185 7.43 -17.64 22.27
C VAL A 185 7.91 -16.53 23.20
N ALA A 186 7.70 -16.70 24.50
CA ALA A 186 8.21 -15.78 25.52
C ALA A 186 9.74 -15.88 25.60
N ARG A 187 10.43 -14.74 25.75
CA ARG A 187 11.90 -14.66 25.79
C ARG A 187 12.54 -15.55 26.87
N HIS A 188 11.84 -15.83 27.97
CA HIS A 188 12.34 -16.72 29.02
C HIS A 188 12.45 -18.20 28.60
N ASN A 189 11.75 -18.63 27.54
CA ASN A 189 11.79 -19.99 27.01
C ASN A 189 12.83 -20.18 25.88
N LEU A 190 13.64 -19.15 25.59
CA LEU A 190 14.70 -19.18 24.58
C LEU A 190 16.10 -19.42 25.19
N THR A 191 16.17 -20.11 26.32
CA THR A 191 17.44 -20.61 26.88
C THR A 191 17.60 -22.10 26.58
N PRO A 192 18.81 -22.56 26.20
CA PRO A 192 19.10 -23.98 25.98
C PRO A 192 19.00 -24.80 27.27
#